data_AF-G1N756-F1
#
_entry.id   AF-G1N756-F1
#
_cell.length_a   1.000
_cell.length_b   1.000
_cell.length_c   1.000
_cell.angle_alpha   90.00
_cell.angle_beta   90.00
_cell.angle_gamma   90.00
#
_symmetry.space_group_name_H-M   'P 1'
#
loop_
_entity.id
_entity.type
_entity.pdbx_description
1 polymer ?
#
loop_
_entity_poly.entity_id
_entity_poly.type
_entity_poly.pdbx_seq_one_letter_code
_entity_poly.pdbx_strand_id
1 'polypeptide(L)'
;DTINEIFIKVPCTIHPGVIFEVMLNKWKLPAPNLVVSLAAQSTGYDLLEHLVQAVRDHALASTSSKVRVIAIGIASLGKIQHREILDNTKDGSLVHYQSDDNAQGPLYSLDHNHSHFILVDRVTPDEPDETTKLRLTLEKHISEQRTGYGGTGSIEIPVLCLLVNGRPGTLERICIGLENSAPWLILTGSGGTADILAAFMDEPQLIKPEAVEKQFKEKFPAESFPWKDILQWTATIRNIISHQHLLTLHNFEQDDSELDTVILKALVKACKSHSQDAQEYLDELKLAVAWNRVDIAKSEIFNGDVEWKSCDLEEVMMDALINDKPEFVKLFIDNGANISEFLTYSRLQRLYCSISQKCLLYELLLKKHEESKLTLAGLTGQQQKEISPLFTLSEVSRVLKDFLHDACKGFYQDVSHGGKNRSDKTNSRQLPGPLDMNQKSEKPWRDLFVWAVLQNRHKMANYFWAMGQEGVASALAACKILREMSRLETKTEVVHVMKEANYEQLAVELFSECYSNSEERAFSLLVRRSQYWSKTTCLHLATEADAKSFFAHDGVQAFLTKIWWGDMSTNTQILKLICGFWCPFLIYTNLIAFSEEKQPKNETETFKEPDSVDTERTLFLSKEEYR
;
A
#
# COMPACT_ATOMS: atom_id res chain seq x y z
N ASP A 1 -6.27 -35.75 18.58
CA ASP A 1 -6.46 -34.49 17.84
C ASP A 1 -7.58 -34.62 16.84
N THR A 2 -8.83 -34.47 17.31
CA THR A 2 -10.03 -34.47 16.47
C THR A 2 -10.24 -33.05 15.95
N ILE A 3 -9.87 -32.81 14.70
CA ILE A 3 -10.19 -31.56 14.01
C ILE A 3 -11.65 -31.69 13.55
N ASN A 4 -12.53 -30.83 14.07
CA ASN A 4 -13.94 -30.82 13.70
C ASN A 4 -14.10 -30.15 12.34
N GLU A 5 -14.25 -30.95 11.29
CA GLU A 5 -14.67 -30.50 9.96
C GLU A 5 -16.17 -30.12 9.99
N ILE A 6 -16.54 -29.06 9.26
CA ILE A 6 -17.92 -28.59 9.20
C ILE A 6 -18.50 -28.86 7.82
N PHE A 7 -19.69 -29.45 7.74
CA PHE A 7 -20.36 -29.67 6.46
C PHE A 7 -21.80 -29.14 6.46
N ILE A 8 -22.30 -28.82 5.26
CA ILE A 8 -23.72 -28.55 5.02
C ILE A 8 -24.23 -29.42 3.87
N LYS A 9 -25.49 -29.82 3.95
CA LYS A 9 -26.20 -30.52 2.87
C LYS A 9 -27.12 -29.55 2.18
N VAL A 10 -26.99 -29.41 0.86
CA VAL A 10 -27.75 -28.44 0.06
C VAL A 10 -28.28 -29.07 -1.23
N PRO A 11 -29.48 -28.71 -1.70
CA PRO A 11 -29.95 -29.13 -3.01
C PRO A 11 -29.18 -28.38 -4.11
N CYS A 12 -29.05 -29.00 -5.30
CA CYS A 12 -28.37 -28.38 -6.45
C CYS A 12 -29.02 -27.07 -6.95
N THR A 13 -30.31 -26.85 -6.62
CA THR A 13 -31.10 -25.66 -7.00
C THR A 13 -31.02 -24.53 -5.98
N ILE A 14 -30.26 -24.69 -4.90
CA ILE A 14 -30.14 -23.64 -3.87
C ILE A 14 -29.57 -22.35 -4.45
N HIS A 15 -30.09 -21.21 -3.99
CA HIS A 15 -29.54 -19.92 -4.37
C HIS A 15 -28.13 -19.75 -3.75
N PRO A 16 -27.10 -19.38 -4.52
CA PRO A 16 -25.72 -19.31 -4.05
C PRO A 16 -25.51 -18.33 -2.89
N GLY A 17 -26.31 -17.26 -2.82
CA GLY A 17 -26.28 -16.31 -1.69
C GLY A 17 -26.61 -16.92 -0.32
N VAL A 18 -27.43 -17.98 -0.28
CA VAL A 18 -27.71 -18.68 0.99
C VAL A 18 -26.45 -19.40 1.49
N ILE A 19 -25.70 -20.03 0.58
CA ILE A 19 -24.42 -20.67 0.90
C ILE A 19 -23.43 -19.62 1.39
N PHE A 20 -23.33 -18.49 0.70
CA PHE A 20 -22.42 -17.40 1.07
C PHE A 20 -22.75 -16.81 2.45
N GLU A 21 -24.03 -16.60 2.77
CA GLU A 21 -24.46 -16.17 4.11
C GLU A 21 -24.13 -17.20 5.20
N VAL A 22 -24.27 -18.50 4.91
CA VAL A 22 -23.88 -19.56 5.84
C VAL A 22 -22.38 -19.52 6.11
N MET A 23 -21.56 -19.34 5.06
CA MET A 23 -20.11 -19.21 5.19
C MET A 23 -19.73 -18.05 6.11
N LEU A 24 -20.34 -16.87 5.94
CA LEU A 24 -20.02 -15.69 6.75
C LEU A 24 -20.61 -15.75 8.17
N ASN A 25 -21.88 -16.10 8.30
CA ASN A 25 -22.61 -15.93 9.57
C ASN A 25 -22.56 -17.17 10.46
N LYS A 26 -22.66 -18.38 9.86
CA LYS A 26 -22.70 -19.64 10.62
C LYS A 26 -21.31 -20.21 10.82
N TRP A 27 -20.52 -20.30 9.74
CA TRP A 27 -19.14 -20.78 9.81
C TRP A 27 -18.16 -19.71 10.31
N LYS A 28 -18.60 -18.44 10.41
CA LYS A 28 -17.79 -17.30 10.88
C LYS A 28 -16.51 -17.14 10.08
N LEU A 29 -16.58 -17.42 8.77
CA LEU A 29 -15.45 -17.19 7.87
C LEU A 29 -15.32 -15.69 7.59
N PRO A 30 -14.10 -15.14 7.54
CA PRO A 30 -13.90 -13.79 7.03
C PRO A 30 -14.29 -13.74 5.54
N ALA A 31 -14.72 -12.56 5.07
CA ALA A 31 -14.95 -12.36 3.65
C ALA A 31 -13.63 -12.61 2.88
N PRO A 32 -13.64 -13.38 1.78
CA PRO A 32 -12.43 -13.74 1.07
C PRO A 32 -11.89 -12.56 0.25
N ASN A 33 -10.57 -12.40 0.26
CA ASN A 33 -9.88 -11.37 -0.52
C ASN A 33 -9.54 -11.82 -1.95
N LEU A 34 -9.51 -13.14 -2.15
CA LEU A 34 -9.29 -13.85 -3.39
C LEU A 34 -9.92 -15.23 -3.23
N VAL A 35 -10.60 -15.71 -4.25
CA VAL A 35 -11.01 -17.10 -4.34
C VAL A 35 -10.27 -17.75 -5.49
N VAL A 36 -9.55 -18.84 -5.20
CA VAL A 36 -8.95 -19.69 -6.23
C VAL A 36 -9.81 -20.94 -6.36
N SER A 37 -10.46 -21.10 -7.51
CA SER A 37 -11.26 -22.28 -7.80
C SER A 37 -10.45 -23.30 -8.59
N LEU A 38 -10.25 -24.48 -7.99
CA LEU A 38 -9.46 -25.53 -8.59
C LEU A 38 -10.30 -26.40 -9.55
N ALA A 39 -9.77 -26.63 -10.74
CA ALA A 39 -10.25 -27.60 -11.70
C ALA A 39 -9.15 -28.64 -11.93
N ALA A 40 -9.24 -29.77 -11.23
CA ALA A 40 -8.28 -30.86 -11.29
C ALA A 40 -8.97 -32.24 -11.37
N GLN A 41 -8.21 -33.26 -11.76
CA GLN A 41 -8.67 -34.65 -11.79
C GLN A 41 -8.59 -35.31 -10.40
N SER A 42 -9.53 -36.22 -10.11
CA SER A 42 -9.65 -36.95 -8.84
C SER A 42 -9.29 -38.45 -8.93
N THR A 43 -8.92 -38.99 -10.09
CA THR A 43 -8.67 -40.43 -10.26
C THR A 43 -7.20 -40.74 -10.49
N GLY A 44 -6.59 -41.38 -9.49
CA GLY A 44 -5.22 -41.91 -9.52
C GLY A 44 -4.20 -40.94 -8.92
N TYR A 45 -3.86 -41.19 -7.65
CA TYR A 45 -2.79 -40.60 -6.83
C TYR A 45 -2.43 -39.11 -7.03
N ASP A 46 -2.57 -38.40 -5.91
CA ASP A 46 -1.67 -37.39 -5.38
C ASP A 46 -1.90 -35.91 -5.66
N LEU A 47 -2.23 -35.42 -6.87
CA LEU A 47 -2.05 -33.97 -7.07
C LEU A 47 -3.04 -33.06 -6.30
N LEU A 48 -4.34 -33.36 -6.33
CA LEU A 48 -5.34 -32.58 -5.57
C LEU A 48 -5.13 -32.72 -4.06
N GLU A 49 -4.89 -33.95 -3.60
CA GLU A 49 -4.65 -34.25 -2.19
C GLU A 49 -3.39 -33.54 -1.67
N HIS A 50 -2.30 -33.52 -2.44
CA HIS A 50 -1.07 -32.82 -2.09
C HIS A 50 -1.27 -31.29 -2.05
N LEU A 51 -2.07 -30.73 -2.96
CA LEU A 51 -2.39 -29.30 -2.95
C LEU A 51 -3.21 -28.92 -1.70
N VAL A 52 -4.22 -29.71 -1.34
CA VAL A 52 -5.04 -29.45 -0.15
C VAL A 52 -4.25 -29.75 1.14
N GLN A 53 -3.39 -30.77 1.14
CA GLN A 53 -2.45 -31.04 2.22
C GLN A 53 -1.51 -29.85 2.44
N ALA A 54 -0.95 -29.26 1.38
CA ALA A 54 -0.10 -28.08 1.49
C ALA A 54 -0.84 -26.89 2.11
N VAL A 55 -2.12 -26.70 1.77
CA VAL A 55 -2.98 -25.67 2.39
C VAL A 55 -3.17 -25.95 3.88
N ARG A 56 -3.40 -27.21 4.27
CA ARG A 56 -3.54 -27.62 5.66
C ARG A 56 -2.25 -27.42 6.44
N ASP A 57 -1.12 -27.86 5.89
CA ASP A 57 0.20 -27.71 6.51
C ASP A 57 0.54 -26.24 6.72
N HIS A 58 0.22 -25.38 5.75
CA HIS A 58 0.35 -23.94 5.90
C HIS A 58 -0.56 -23.40 7.01
N ALA A 59 -1.81 -23.86 7.09
CA ALA A 59 -2.73 -23.45 8.14
C ALA A 59 -2.29 -23.89 9.55
N LEU A 60 -1.62 -25.05 9.66
CA LEU A 60 -1.06 -25.56 10.92
C LEU A 60 0.26 -24.88 11.30
N ALA A 61 1.10 -24.56 10.31
CA ALA A 61 2.40 -23.91 10.52
C ALA A 61 2.28 -22.39 10.73
N SER A 62 1.24 -21.75 10.19
CA SER A 62 1.03 -20.31 10.30
C SER A 62 0.74 -19.90 11.75
N THR A 63 1.63 -19.08 12.31
CA THR A 63 1.43 -18.41 13.61
C THR A 63 0.62 -17.11 13.49
N SER A 64 0.24 -16.73 12.28
CA SER A 64 -0.49 -15.49 11.99
C SER A 64 -1.99 -15.68 12.20
N SER A 65 -2.58 -14.92 13.12
CA SER A 65 -4.04 -14.85 13.25
C SER A 65 -4.73 -14.08 12.12
N LYS A 66 -3.96 -13.45 11.21
CA LYS A 66 -4.47 -12.58 10.14
C LYS A 66 -4.55 -13.24 8.77
N VAL A 67 -3.74 -14.25 8.50
CA VAL A 67 -3.68 -14.93 7.20
C VAL A 67 -4.17 -16.35 7.39
N ARG A 68 -5.42 -16.61 6.96
CA ARG A 68 -6.06 -17.91 7.09
C ARG A 68 -6.46 -18.41 5.71
N VAL A 69 -5.78 -19.46 5.25
CA VAL A 69 -6.16 -20.17 4.02
C VAL A 69 -7.22 -21.20 4.40
N ILE A 70 -8.34 -21.22 3.68
CA ILE A 70 -9.50 -22.07 3.99
C ILE A 70 -9.79 -22.92 2.75
N ALA A 71 -9.66 -24.25 2.89
CA ALA A 71 -10.04 -25.20 1.85
C ALA A 71 -11.49 -25.64 2.04
N ILE A 72 -12.32 -25.45 1.00
CA ILE A 72 -13.74 -25.82 0.97
C ILE A 72 -13.97 -26.86 -0.14
N GLY A 73 -14.41 -28.06 0.23
CA GLY A 73 -14.75 -29.12 -0.71
C GLY A 73 -16.20 -29.03 -1.17
N ILE A 74 -16.46 -29.15 -2.48
CA ILE A 74 -17.82 -29.32 -3.02
C ILE A 74 -17.92 -30.73 -3.57
N ALA A 75 -18.80 -31.55 -2.98
CA ALA A 75 -18.92 -32.97 -3.30
C ALA A 75 -20.37 -33.38 -3.53
N SER A 76 -20.61 -34.31 -4.46
CA SER A 76 -21.94 -34.88 -4.65
C SER A 76 -22.23 -35.95 -3.60
N LEU A 77 -23.29 -35.77 -2.81
CA LEU A 77 -23.65 -36.67 -1.72
C LEU A 77 -23.88 -38.11 -2.19
N GLY A 78 -24.46 -38.28 -3.39
CA GLY A 78 -24.71 -39.59 -3.99
C GLY A 78 -23.46 -40.35 -4.44
N LYS A 79 -22.30 -39.70 -4.50
CA LYS A 79 -21.02 -40.32 -4.90
C LYS A 79 -20.06 -40.54 -3.71
N ILE A 80 -20.46 -40.19 -2.50
CA ILE A 80 -19.65 -40.33 -1.28
C ILE A 80 -19.80 -41.74 -0.71
N GLN A 81 -18.68 -42.36 -0.36
CA GLN A 81 -18.67 -43.63 0.37
C GLN A 81 -19.21 -43.45 1.80
N HIS A 82 -19.89 -44.46 2.33
CA HIS A 82 -20.50 -44.43 3.66
C HIS A 82 -21.47 -43.25 3.87
N ARG A 83 -22.16 -42.80 2.80
CA ARG A 83 -23.10 -41.68 2.85
C ARG A 83 -24.20 -41.83 3.92
N GLU A 84 -24.55 -43.07 4.26
CA GLU A 84 -25.57 -43.40 5.27
C GLU A 84 -25.25 -42.72 6.63
N ILE A 85 -23.96 -42.56 6.93
CA ILE A 85 -23.48 -41.90 8.15
C ILE A 85 -23.84 -40.40 8.10
N LEU A 86 -23.64 -39.76 6.95
CA LEU A 86 -23.92 -38.34 6.72
C LEU A 86 -25.42 -38.05 6.59
N ASP A 87 -26.19 -38.99 6.03
CA ASP A 87 -27.64 -38.86 5.85
C ASP A 87 -28.40 -38.90 7.17
N ASN A 88 -28.03 -39.82 8.07
CA ASN A 88 -28.70 -40.03 9.36
C ASN A 88 -28.31 -39.00 10.45
N THR A 89 -27.47 -38.03 10.12
CA THR A 89 -26.95 -37.03 11.05
C THR A 89 -27.99 -35.95 11.36
N LYS A 90 -28.17 -35.64 12.66
CA LYS A 90 -28.98 -34.50 13.12
C LYS A 90 -28.15 -33.23 13.18
N ASP A 91 -28.79 -32.08 12.97
CA ASP A 91 -28.12 -30.77 13.00
C ASP A 91 -27.36 -30.57 14.33
N GLY A 92 -26.09 -30.15 14.24
CA GLY A 92 -25.20 -29.94 15.38
C GLY A 92 -24.61 -31.18 16.05
N SER A 93 -24.80 -32.39 15.51
CA SER A 93 -24.20 -33.63 16.06
C SER A 93 -22.82 -33.93 15.46
N LEU A 94 -21.92 -34.46 16.30
CA LEU A 94 -20.60 -34.93 15.86
C LEU A 94 -20.74 -36.26 15.12
N VAL A 95 -20.06 -36.36 13.98
CA VAL A 95 -20.08 -37.54 13.11
C VAL A 95 -18.68 -38.10 13.00
N HIS A 96 -18.54 -39.41 13.19
CA HIS A 96 -17.30 -40.13 12.89
C HIS A 96 -17.37 -40.71 11.49
N TYR A 97 -16.61 -40.13 10.58
CA TYR A 97 -16.40 -40.61 9.23
C TYR A 97 -15.01 -41.22 9.12
N GLN A 98 -14.90 -42.41 8.52
CA GLN A 98 -13.62 -43.08 8.29
C GLN A 98 -13.37 -43.13 6.78
N SER A 99 -12.23 -42.57 6.33
CA SER A 99 -11.79 -42.65 4.94
C SER A 99 -11.30 -44.07 4.64
N ASP A 100 -11.66 -44.58 3.46
CA ASP A 100 -11.18 -45.87 2.95
C ASP A 100 -10.32 -45.59 1.70
N ASP A 101 -9.02 -45.36 1.92
CA ASP A 101 -8.08 -44.95 0.86
C ASP A 101 -7.83 -46.04 -0.22
N ASN A 102 -8.37 -47.25 -0.01
CA ASN A 102 -8.19 -48.42 -0.88
C ASN A 102 -9.37 -48.71 -1.83
N ALA A 103 -10.35 -47.81 -1.92
CA ALA A 103 -11.57 -48.11 -2.66
C ALA A 103 -11.42 -47.89 -4.18
N GLN A 104 -11.27 -48.99 -4.93
CA GLN A 104 -11.47 -49.01 -6.38
C GLN A 104 -12.97 -49.08 -6.70
N GLY A 105 -13.56 -47.95 -7.08
CA GLY A 105 -14.97 -47.86 -7.46
C GLY A 105 -15.41 -46.47 -7.94
N PRO A 106 -16.68 -46.30 -8.36
CA PRO A 106 -17.23 -45.00 -8.80
C PRO A 106 -17.54 -44.04 -7.64
N LEU A 107 -17.47 -44.52 -6.40
CA LEU A 107 -17.67 -43.75 -5.17
C LEU A 107 -16.32 -43.34 -4.60
N TYR A 108 -16.24 -42.14 -4.01
CA TYR A 108 -15.01 -41.60 -3.43
C TYR A 108 -15.19 -41.26 -1.94
N SER A 109 -14.09 -41.28 -1.18
CA SER A 109 -14.05 -40.83 0.21
C SER A 109 -13.85 -39.32 0.30
N LEU A 110 -14.30 -38.70 1.38
CA LEU A 110 -14.05 -37.28 1.65
C LEU A 110 -12.59 -37.07 2.08
N ASP A 111 -11.95 -36.04 1.54
CA ASP A 111 -10.56 -35.70 1.84
C ASP A 111 -10.45 -34.92 3.16
N HIS A 112 -9.85 -35.58 4.16
CA HIS A 112 -9.55 -35.06 5.50
C HIS A 112 -8.70 -33.78 5.56
N ASN A 113 -8.16 -33.30 4.43
CA ASN A 113 -7.40 -32.06 4.37
C ASN A 113 -8.27 -30.80 4.17
N HIS A 114 -9.55 -30.98 3.85
CA HIS A 114 -10.49 -29.86 3.77
C HIS A 114 -10.94 -29.40 5.15
N SER A 115 -11.24 -28.11 5.26
CA SER A 115 -11.78 -27.53 6.51
C SER A 115 -13.30 -27.53 6.56
N HIS A 116 -13.94 -27.40 5.38
CA HIS A 116 -15.39 -27.32 5.24
C HIS A 116 -15.85 -28.10 4.01
N PHE A 117 -17.08 -28.61 4.05
CA PHE A 117 -17.70 -29.32 2.94
C PHE A 117 -19.10 -28.78 2.60
N ILE A 118 -19.35 -28.64 1.29
CA ILE A 118 -20.67 -28.41 0.72
C ILE A 118 -21.08 -29.69 0.00
N LEU A 119 -22.00 -30.43 0.62
CA LEU A 119 -22.50 -31.69 0.10
C LEU A 119 -23.77 -31.42 -0.71
N VAL A 120 -23.67 -31.66 -2.01
CA VAL A 120 -24.76 -31.41 -2.97
C VAL A 120 -25.62 -32.66 -3.07
N ASP A 121 -26.87 -32.54 -2.66
CA ASP A 121 -27.86 -33.58 -2.80
C ASP A 121 -28.42 -33.61 -4.22
N ARG A 122 -28.56 -34.82 -4.77
CA ARG A 122 -29.03 -35.03 -6.15
C ARG A 122 -30.54 -34.97 -6.19
N VAL A 123 -31.09 -34.10 -7.02
CA VAL A 123 -32.55 -33.98 -7.19
C VAL A 123 -33.05 -34.85 -8.35
N THR A 124 -32.25 -35.08 -9.40
CA THR A 124 -32.63 -35.95 -10.53
C THR A 124 -31.52 -36.93 -10.95
N PRO A 125 -31.84 -38.17 -11.37
CA PRO A 125 -30.83 -39.17 -11.77
C PRO A 125 -30.12 -38.88 -13.10
N ASP A 126 -30.73 -38.07 -13.98
CA ASP A 126 -30.34 -37.93 -15.38
C ASP A 126 -29.37 -36.76 -15.68
N GLU A 127 -29.09 -35.86 -14.73
CA GLU A 127 -28.11 -34.78 -14.93
C GLU A 127 -26.70 -35.17 -14.41
N PRO A 128 -25.69 -35.27 -15.29
CA PRO A 128 -24.37 -35.78 -14.90
C PRO A 128 -23.50 -34.79 -14.10
N ASP A 129 -23.81 -33.49 -14.09
CA ASP A 129 -22.85 -32.44 -13.65
C ASP A 129 -23.41 -31.35 -12.69
N GLU A 130 -24.31 -31.73 -11.78
CA GLU A 130 -24.96 -30.80 -10.83
C GLU A 130 -23.97 -30.04 -9.91
N THR A 131 -22.86 -30.68 -9.51
CA THR A 131 -21.83 -30.05 -8.66
C THR A 131 -21.09 -28.93 -9.39
N THR A 132 -20.84 -29.10 -10.69
CA THR A 132 -20.16 -28.10 -11.51
C THR A 132 -21.07 -26.89 -11.71
N LYS A 133 -22.37 -27.12 -11.93
CA LYS A 133 -23.37 -26.05 -12.02
C LYS A 133 -23.45 -25.21 -10.74
N LEU A 134 -23.59 -25.85 -9.57
CA LEU A 134 -23.60 -25.13 -8.29
C LEU A 134 -22.30 -24.37 -8.04
N ARG A 135 -21.16 -24.99 -8.38
CA ARG A 135 -19.85 -24.36 -8.21
C ARG A 135 -19.73 -23.11 -9.08
N LEU A 136 -20.11 -23.17 -10.36
CA LEU A 136 -20.09 -22.01 -11.27
C LEU A 136 -21.03 -20.88 -10.81
N THR A 137 -22.23 -21.21 -10.33
CA THR A 137 -23.17 -20.18 -9.82
C THR A 137 -22.69 -19.57 -8.50
N LEU A 138 -22.04 -20.35 -7.64
CA LEU A 138 -21.43 -19.86 -6.41
C LEU A 138 -20.20 -18.97 -6.68
N GLU A 139 -19.31 -19.40 -7.58
CA GLU A 139 -18.15 -18.62 -8.03
C GLU A 139 -18.58 -17.25 -8.54
N LYS A 140 -19.55 -17.21 -9.47
CA LYS A 140 -20.12 -15.97 -9.99
C LYS A 140 -20.74 -15.10 -8.91
N HIS A 141 -21.52 -15.70 -8.01
CA HIS A 141 -22.15 -14.94 -6.94
C HIS A 141 -21.10 -14.31 -6.02
N ILE A 142 -20.01 -15.02 -5.72
CA ILE A 142 -18.91 -14.53 -4.90
C ILE A 142 -18.17 -13.39 -5.62
N SER A 143 -17.90 -13.50 -6.93
CA SER A 143 -17.22 -12.44 -7.68
C SER A 143 -18.00 -11.12 -7.69
N GLU A 144 -19.33 -11.19 -7.67
CA GLU A 144 -20.21 -10.02 -7.61
C GLU A 144 -20.29 -9.39 -6.20
N GLN A 145 -19.72 -10.05 -5.17
CA GLN A 145 -19.68 -9.48 -3.82
C GLN A 145 -18.51 -8.52 -3.68
N ARG A 146 -18.65 -7.56 -2.76
CA ARG A 146 -17.59 -6.59 -2.44
C ARG A 146 -17.06 -6.74 -1.03
N THR A 147 -15.76 -6.55 -0.87
CA THR A 147 -15.06 -6.60 0.42
C THR A 147 -14.34 -5.30 0.71
N GLY A 148 -14.15 -4.98 1.99
CA GLY A 148 -13.31 -3.86 2.42
C GLY A 148 -11.81 -4.22 2.46
N TYR A 149 -11.39 -5.27 1.77
CA TYR A 149 -9.97 -5.60 1.66
C TYR A 149 -9.28 -4.58 0.76
N GLY A 150 -8.02 -4.24 1.05
CA GLY A 150 -7.24 -3.31 0.23
C GLY A 150 -7.45 -1.83 0.50
N GLY A 151 -8.45 -1.43 1.30
CA GLY A 151 -8.64 -0.01 1.59
C GLY A 151 -10.01 0.37 2.11
N THR A 152 -10.40 1.61 1.83
CA THR A 152 -11.70 2.15 2.28
C THR A 152 -12.80 2.13 1.23
N GLY A 153 -12.47 1.74 0.00
CA GLY A 153 -13.44 1.31 -1.00
C GLY A 153 -13.75 -0.17 -0.92
N SER A 154 -14.79 -0.56 -1.64
CA SER A 154 -15.28 -1.93 -1.72
C SER A 154 -14.78 -2.55 -3.03
N ILE A 155 -13.83 -3.48 -2.93
CA ILE A 155 -13.26 -4.22 -4.09
C ILE A 155 -14.15 -5.43 -4.35
N GLU A 156 -14.47 -5.68 -5.61
CA GLU A 156 -15.11 -6.94 -6.03
C GLU A 156 -14.18 -8.13 -5.79
N ILE A 157 -14.71 -9.24 -5.28
CA ILE A 157 -13.86 -10.37 -4.88
C ILE A 157 -13.30 -11.02 -6.15
N PRO A 158 -11.97 -11.00 -6.39
CA PRO A 158 -11.41 -11.68 -7.55
C PRO A 158 -11.58 -13.18 -7.38
N VAL A 159 -12.14 -13.83 -8.42
CA VAL A 159 -12.27 -15.28 -8.51
C VAL A 159 -11.41 -15.76 -9.68
N LEU A 160 -10.33 -16.49 -9.38
CA LEU A 160 -9.44 -17.07 -10.38
C LEU A 160 -9.68 -18.59 -10.48
N CYS A 161 -9.89 -19.09 -11.68
CA CYS A 161 -9.96 -20.52 -11.93
C CYS A 161 -8.57 -21.08 -12.25
N LEU A 162 -8.12 -22.10 -11.52
CA LEU A 162 -6.83 -22.76 -11.72
C LEU A 162 -7.06 -24.14 -12.34
N LEU A 163 -6.51 -24.36 -13.54
CA LEU A 163 -6.52 -25.64 -14.23
C LEU A 163 -5.20 -26.38 -13.95
N VAL A 164 -5.30 -27.51 -13.24
CA VAL A 164 -4.16 -28.37 -12.92
C VAL A 164 -4.48 -29.78 -13.35
N ASN A 165 -3.76 -30.25 -14.38
CA ASN A 165 -4.19 -31.40 -15.15
C ASN A 165 -5.66 -31.15 -15.62
N GLY A 166 -6.38 -32.17 -16.07
CA GLY A 166 -7.79 -32.00 -16.39
C GLY A 166 -8.29 -33.11 -17.26
N ARG A 167 -9.61 -33.29 -17.27
CA ARG A 167 -10.29 -34.30 -18.09
C ARG A 167 -11.04 -33.61 -19.23
N PRO A 168 -11.46 -34.35 -20.27
CA PRO A 168 -12.22 -33.74 -21.36
C PRO A 168 -13.47 -32.98 -20.88
N GLY A 169 -14.16 -33.49 -19.86
CA GLY A 169 -15.31 -32.81 -19.25
C GLY A 169 -15.00 -31.46 -18.60
N THR A 170 -13.74 -31.19 -18.24
CA THR A 170 -13.31 -29.88 -17.73
C THR A 170 -13.42 -28.78 -18.78
N LEU A 171 -13.38 -29.11 -20.08
CA LEU A 171 -13.54 -28.13 -21.16
C LEU A 171 -14.90 -27.44 -21.14
N GLU A 172 -15.97 -28.15 -20.79
CA GLU A 172 -17.31 -27.58 -20.68
C GLU A 172 -17.38 -26.58 -19.51
N ARG A 173 -16.80 -26.93 -18.36
CA ARG A 173 -16.65 -26.02 -17.23
C ARG A 173 -15.88 -24.76 -17.59
N ILE A 174 -14.79 -24.89 -18.36
CA ILE A 174 -14.00 -23.73 -18.81
C ILE A 174 -14.85 -22.82 -19.70
N CYS A 175 -15.55 -23.37 -20.69
CA CYS A 175 -16.44 -22.57 -21.54
C CYS A 175 -17.48 -21.79 -20.74
N ILE A 176 -18.20 -22.43 -19.81
CA ILE A 176 -19.23 -21.75 -19.01
C ILE A 176 -18.58 -20.73 -18.05
N GLY A 177 -17.39 -21.02 -17.52
CA GLY A 177 -16.62 -20.07 -16.71
C GLY A 177 -16.23 -18.81 -17.49
N LEU A 178 -15.81 -18.96 -18.75
CA LEU A 178 -15.46 -17.84 -19.63
C LEU A 178 -16.67 -16.96 -19.98
N GLU A 179 -17.88 -17.52 -20.09
CA GLU A 179 -19.13 -16.74 -20.26
C GLU A 179 -19.42 -15.82 -19.07
N ASN A 180 -18.89 -16.14 -17.88
CA ASN A 180 -18.98 -15.30 -16.68
C ASN A 180 -17.74 -14.41 -16.50
N SER A 181 -16.91 -14.24 -17.53
CA SER A 181 -15.66 -13.46 -17.50
C SER A 181 -14.65 -13.92 -16.44
N ALA A 182 -14.71 -15.19 -16.02
CA ALA A 182 -13.79 -15.71 -15.02
C ALA A 182 -12.38 -15.91 -15.62
N PRO A 183 -11.32 -15.34 -15.03
CA PRO A 183 -9.95 -15.58 -15.47
C PRO A 183 -9.51 -17.03 -15.19
N TRP A 184 -8.78 -17.62 -16.12
CA TRP A 184 -8.22 -18.96 -16.02
C TRP A 184 -6.70 -18.94 -16.05
N LEU A 185 -6.08 -19.52 -15.02
CA LEU A 185 -4.66 -19.84 -14.97
C LEU A 185 -4.48 -21.32 -15.31
N ILE A 186 -3.73 -21.60 -16.38
CA ILE A 186 -3.48 -22.95 -16.89
C ILE A 186 -2.03 -23.32 -16.59
N LEU A 187 -1.84 -24.39 -15.82
CA LEU A 187 -0.51 -24.91 -15.51
C LEU A 187 -0.02 -25.85 -16.60
N THR A 188 0.91 -25.38 -17.41
CA THR A 188 1.52 -26.18 -18.49
C THR A 188 2.52 -27.17 -17.89
N GLY A 189 2.59 -28.38 -18.44
CA GLY A 189 3.40 -29.48 -17.91
C GLY A 189 2.67 -30.33 -16.87
N SER A 190 1.46 -29.93 -16.44
CA SER A 190 0.65 -30.70 -15.50
C SER A 190 -0.11 -31.88 -16.13
N GLY A 191 -0.12 -31.98 -17.47
CA GLY A 191 -0.77 -33.08 -18.19
C GLY A 191 -2.23 -32.83 -18.59
N GLY A 192 -2.86 -33.87 -19.14
CA GLY A 192 -4.29 -33.90 -19.47
C GLY A 192 -4.75 -32.72 -20.34
N THR A 193 -5.92 -32.17 -20.01
CA THR A 193 -6.52 -31.04 -20.75
C THR A 193 -5.68 -29.76 -20.69
N ALA A 194 -4.91 -29.54 -19.62
CA ALA A 194 -4.10 -28.33 -19.46
C ALA A 194 -3.03 -28.20 -20.56
N ASP A 195 -2.29 -29.28 -20.81
CA ASP A 195 -1.28 -29.34 -21.87
C ASP A 195 -1.89 -29.27 -23.27
N ILE A 196 -3.06 -29.86 -23.46
CA ILE A 196 -3.78 -29.80 -24.75
C ILE A 196 -4.15 -28.35 -25.07
N LEU A 197 -4.68 -27.61 -24.08
CA LEU A 197 -4.99 -26.19 -24.26
C LEU A 197 -3.74 -25.36 -24.51
N ALA A 198 -2.66 -25.61 -23.76
CA ALA A 198 -1.38 -24.92 -23.96
C ALA A 198 -0.84 -25.09 -25.39
N ALA A 199 -0.81 -26.33 -25.90
CA ALA A 199 -0.33 -26.63 -27.25
C ALA A 199 -1.15 -25.91 -28.35
N PHE A 200 -2.47 -25.83 -28.18
CA PHE A 200 -3.33 -25.14 -29.15
C PHE A 200 -3.36 -23.62 -28.99
N MET A 201 -3.00 -23.10 -27.82
CA MET A 201 -2.84 -21.65 -27.60
C MET A 201 -1.60 -21.11 -28.33
N ASP A 202 -0.51 -21.88 -28.37
CA ASP A 202 0.70 -21.53 -29.12
C ASP A 202 0.48 -21.60 -30.64
N GLU A 203 -0.29 -22.59 -31.11
CA GLU A 203 -0.57 -22.81 -32.54
C GLU A 203 -2.09 -22.89 -32.86
N PRO A 204 -2.86 -21.77 -32.77
CA PRO A 204 -4.32 -21.80 -32.95
C PRO A 204 -4.78 -22.28 -34.34
N GLN A 205 -3.90 -22.21 -35.34
CA GLN A 205 -4.20 -22.60 -36.72
C GLN A 205 -4.28 -24.11 -36.91
N LEU A 206 -3.76 -24.89 -35.96
CA LEU A 206 -3.77 -26.35 -36.00
C LEU A 206 -5.00 -26.99 -35.36
N ILE A 207 -5.97 -26.19 -34.88
CA ILE A 207 -7.19 -26.70 -34.23
C ILE A 207 -8.12 -27.34 -35.27
N LYS A 208 -7.81 -28.60 -35.58
CA LYS A 208 -8.57 -29.50 -36.45
C LYS A 208 -8.91 -30.79 -35.69
N PRO A 209 -10.03 -31.45 -36.02
CA PRO A 209 -10.46 -32.66 -35.32
C PRO A 209 -9.37 -33.74 -35.24
N GLU A 210 -8.57 -33.91 -36.30
CA GLU A 210 -7.51 -34.91 -36.36
C GLU A 210 -6.34 -34.58 -35.40
N ALA A 211 -6.02 -33.29 -35.26
CA ALA A 211 -4.98 -32.83 -34.33
C ALA A 211 -5.45 -32.96 -32.87
N VAL A 212 -6.70 -32.62 -32.61
CA VAL A 212 -7.34 -32.77 -31.29
C VAL A 212 -7.38 -34.25 -30.91
N GLU A 213 -7.81 -35.13 -31.81
CA GLU A 213 -7.82 -36.58 -31.57
C GLU A 213 -6.43 -37.11 -31.21
N LYS A 214 -5.39 -36.67 -31.94
CA LYS A 214 -4.00 -37.06 -31.67
C LYS A 214 -3.57 -36.65 -30.25
N GLN A 215 -3.83 -35.40 -29.86
CA GLN A 215 -3.49 -34.88 -28.53
C GLN A 215 -4.22 -35.63 -27.41
N PHE A 216 -5.52 -35.92 -27.58
CA PHE A 216 -6.29 -36.69 -26.60
C PHE A 216 -5.79 -38.14 -26.48
N LYS A 217 -5.44 -38.80 -27.59
CA LYS A 217 -4.86 -40.15 -27.56
C LYS A 217 -3.49 -40.19 -26.88
N GLU A 218 -2.68 -39.14 -27.07
CA GLU A 218 -1.37 -39.03 -26.45
C GLU A 218 -1.46 -38.81 -24.94
N LYS A 219 -2.34 -37.91 -24.50
CA LYS A 219 -2.50 -37.55 -23.08
C LYS A 219 -3.40 -38.52 -22.28
N PHE A 220 -4.27 -39.27 -22.95
CA PHE A 220 -5.14 -40.29 -22.34
C PHE A 220 -5.05 -41.64 -23.09
N PRO A 221 -3.90 -42.33 -23.05
CA PRO A 221 -3.68 -43.55 -23.84
C PRO A 221 -4.55 -44.75 -23.42
N ALA A 222 -5.08 -44.73 -22.19
CA ALA A 222 -5.93 -45.79 -21.65
C ALA A 222 -7.42 -45.66 -22.06
N GLU A 223 -7.80 -44.59 -22.75
CA GLU A 223 -9.19 -44.26 -23.04
C GLU A 223 -9.45 -44.11 -24.53
N SER A 224 -10.64 -44.52 -24.96
CA SER A 224 -11.11 -44.38 -26.33
C SER A 224 -12.25 -43.37 -26.38
N PHE A 225 -12.08 -42.34 -27.19
CA PHE A 225 -13.08 -41.27 -27.35
C PHE A 225 -13.88 -41.44 -28.64
N PRO A 226 -15.22 -41.37 -28.60
CA PRO A 226 -16.05 -41.31 -29.79
C PRO A 226 -15.71 -40.10 -30.65
N TRP A 227 -15.73 -40.27 -31.99
CA TRP A 227 -15.48 -39.16 -32.92
C TRP A 227 -16.43 -37.97 -32.73
N LYS A 228 -17.68 -38.23 -32.31
CA LYS A 228 -18.66 -37.18 -31.98
C LYS A 228 -18.15 -36.24 -30.88
N ASP A 229 -17.52 -36.80 -29.85
CA ASP A 229 -17.02 -36.04 -28.71
C ASP A 229 -15.77 -35.25 -29.10
N ILE A 230 -14.90 -35.83 -29.93
CA ILE A 230 -13.76 -35.10 -30.52
C ILE A 230 -14.23 -33.89 -31.33
N LEU A 231 -15.27 -34.03 -32.16
CA LEU A 231 -15.83 -32.90 -32.92
C LEU A 231 -16.37 -31.81 -31.98
N GLN A 232 -17.07 -32.22 -30.92
CA GLN A 232 -17.58 -31.29 -29.90
C GLN A 232 -16.44 -30.57 -29.18
N TRP A 233 -15.46 -31.30 -28.64
CA TRP A 233 -14.32 -30.71 -27.93
C TRP A 233 -13.46 -29.84 -28.84
N THR A 234 -13.34 -30.16 -30.14
CA THR A 234 -12.65 -29.29 -31.10
C THR A 234 -13.35 -27.94 -31.21
N ALA A 235 -14.69 -27.92 -31.23
CA ALA A 235 -15.46 -26.67 -31.23
C ALA A 235 -15.33 -25.94 -29.89
N THR A 236 -15.39 -26.65 -28.76
CA THR A 236 -15.21 -26.12 -27.41
C THR A 236 -13.83 -25.46 -27.24
N ILE A 237 -12.75 -26.15 -27.62
CA ILE A 237 -11.37 -25.63 -27.56
C ILE A 237 -11.22 -24.36 -28.42
N ARG A 238 -11.82 -24.34 -29.61
CA ARG A 238 -11.81 -23.14 -30.46
C ARG A 238 -12.50 -21.95 -29.79
N ASN A 239 -13.62 -22.18 -29.11
CA ASN A 239 -14.34 -21.16 -28.36
C ASN A 239 -13.56 -20.70 -27.11
N ILE A 240 -12.85 -21.60 -26.44
CA ILE A 240 -11.98 -21.24 -25.31
C ILE A 240 -10.86 -20.33 -25.80
N ILE A 241 -10.16 -20.74 -26.86
CA ILE A 241 -9.01 -20.02 -27.40
C ILE A 241 -9.39 -18.68 -28.02
N SER A 242 -10.65 -18.45 -28.44
CA SER A 242 -11.07 -17.11 -28.87
C SER A 242 -11.06 -16.07 -27.73
N HIS A 243 -11.07 -16.50 -26.47
CA HIS A 243 -11.04 -15.65 -25.29
C HIS A 243 -9.63 -15.56 -24.66
N GLN A 244 -8.58 -15.37 -25.47
CA GLN A 244 -7.19 -15.39 -25.00
C GLN A 244 -6.85 -14.37 -23.89
N HIS A 245 -7.64 -13.31 -23.75
CA HIS A 245 -7.47 -12.30 -22.70
C HIS A 245 -7.77 -12.85 -21.29
N LEU A 246 -8.65 -13.85 -21.17
CA LEU A 246 -8.98 -14.50 -19.89
C LEU A 246 -8.06 -15.69 -19.57
N LEU A 247 -7.24 -16.15 -20.53
CA LEU A 247 -6.40 -17.34 -20.38
C LEU A 247 -4.95 -16.94 -20.13
N THR A 248 -4.38 -17.39 -19.02
CA THR A 248 -2.96 -17.19 -18.68
C THR A 248 -2.27 -18.55 -18.58
N LEU A 249 -1.20 -18.75 -19.34
CA LEU A 249 -0.35 -19.93 -19.28
C LEU A 249 0.78 -19.68 -18.30
N HIS A 250 1.14 -20.69 -17.51
CA HIS A 250 2.33 -20.64 -16.66
C HIS A 250 3.04 -21.99 -16.61
N ASN A 251 4.35 -21.95 -16.79
CA ASN A 251 5.23 -23.11 -16.71
C ASN A 251 6.20 -22.99 -15.54
N PHE A 252 6.00 -23.77 -14.48
CA PHE A 252 6.88 -23.77 -13.30
C PHE A 252 8.32 -24.25 -13.58
N GLU A 253 8.57 -24.94 -14.70
CA GLU A 253 9.93 -25.40 -15.04
C GLU A 253 10.74 -24.34 -15.81
N GLN A 254 10.07 -23.38 -16.45
CA GLN A 254 10.71 -22.38 -17.31
C GLN A 254 10.63 -20.96 -16.76
N ASP A 255 9.59 -20.65 -15.98
CA ASP A 255 9.36 -19.33 -15.42
C ASP A 255 9.74 -19.30 -13.92
N ASP A 256 10.74 -18.50 -13.57
CA ASP A 256 11.13 -18.25 -12.16
C ASP A 256 10.14 -17.32 -11.41
N SER A 257 8.98 -17.00 -12.00
CA SER A 257 8.01 -16.08 -11.40
C SER A 257 7.28 -16.73 -10.23
N GLU A 258 7.22 -16.04 -9.09
CA GLU A 258 6.43 -16.48 -7.94
C GLU A 258 4.93 -16.57 -8.30
N LEU A 259 4.20 -17.53 -7.71
CA LEU A 259 2.80 -17.81 -8.06
C LEU A 259 1.85 -16.62 -7.84
N ASP A 260 2.06 -15.83 -6.79
CA ASP A 260 1.32 -14.60 -6.54
C ASP A 260 1.47 -13.59 -7.69
N THR A 261 2.66 -13.54 -8.31
CA THR A 261 2.95 -12.74 -9.51
C THR A 261 2.04 -13.14 -10.65
N VAL A 262 1.98 -14.45 -10.88
CA VAL A 262 1.29 -15.04 -12.02
C VAL A 262 -0.21 -14.90 -11.85
N ILE A 263 -0.71 -15.12 -10.62
CA ILE A 263 -2.12 -14.91 -10.27
C ILE A 263 -2.51 -13.45 -10.51
N LEU A 264 -1.73 -12.49 -10.00
CA LEU A 264 -2.07 -11.07 -10.19
C LEU A 264 -1.98 -10.68 -11.67
N LYS A 265 -0.96 -11.14 -12.40
CA LYS A 265 -0.88 -10.94 -13.87
C LYS A 265 -2.09 -11.51 -14.59
N ALA A 266 -2.58 -12.69 -14.20
CA ALA A 266 -3.75 -13.31 -14.81
C ALA A 266 -5.03 -12.49 -14.56
N LEU A 267 -5.19 -11.96 -13.34
CA LEU A 267 -6.30 -11.06 -12.99
C LEU A 267 -6.23 -9.77 -13.80
N VAL A 268 -5.07 -9.10 -13.85
CA VAL A 268 -4.91 -7.85 -14.62
C VAL A 268 -5.13 -8.07 -16.12
N LYS A 269 -4.62 -9.18 -16.68
CA LYS A 269 -4.79 -9.51 -18.09
C LYS A 269 -6.26 -9.67 -18.48
N ALA A 270 -7.07 -10.28 -17.61
CA ALA A 270 -8.50 -10.44 -17.84
C ALA A 270 -9.26 -9.11 -17.89
N CYS A 271 -8.79 -8.10 -17.16
CA CYS A 271 -9.40 -6.77 -17.17
C CYS A 271 -8.99 -5.92 -18.37
N LYS A 272 -7.78 -6.13 -18.92
CA LYS A 272 -7.24 -5.38 -20.07
C LYS A 272 -8.12 -5.35 -21.33
N SER A 273 -9.03 -6.29 -21.49
CA SER A 273 -9.89 -6.39 -22.68
C SER A 273 -11.14 -5.51 -22.67
N HIS A 274 -11.47 -4.88 -21.53
CA HIS A 274 -12.80 -4.28 -21.34
C HIS A 274 -12.87 -2.77 -21.63
N SER A 275 -11.78 -2.00 -21.46
CA SER A 275 -11.73 -0.58 -21.83
C SER A 275 -10.33 0.04 -21.64
N GLN A 276 -10.17 1.28 -22.07
CA GLN A 276 -9.04 2.16 -21.75
C GLN A 276 -9.32 3.07 -20.54
N ASP A 277 -10.47 2.91 -19.88
CA ASP A 277 -10.85 3.71 -18.72
C ASP A 277 -10.08 3.28 -17.46
N ALA A 278 -9.46 4.24 -16.76
CA ALA A 278 -8.69 3.99 -15.54
C ALA A 278 -9.54 3.38 -14.43
N GLN A 279 -10.85 3.68 -14.40
CA GLN A 279 -11.78 3.16 -13.40
C GLN A 279 -11.91 1.62 -13.45
N GLU A 280 -11.73 1.00 -14.62
CA GLU A 280 -11.81 -0.46 -14.77
C GLU A 280 -10.57 -1.18 -14.22
N TYR A 281 -9.47 -0.46 -13.98
CA TYR A 281 -8.24 -1.02 -13.40
C TYR A 281 -8.09 -0.72 -11.92
N LEU A 282 -9.05 -0.01 -11.30
CA LEU A 282 -8.91 0.42 -9.90
C LEU A 282 -8.91 -0.74 -8.92
N ASP A 283 -9.73 -1.76 -9.15
CA ASP A 283 -9.80 -2.91 -8.25
C ASP A 283 -8.51 -3.73 -8.34
N GLU A 284 -7.93 -3.90 -9.54
CA GLU A 284 -6.63 -4.53 -9.76
C GLU A 284 -5.49 -3.71 -9.15
N LEU A 285 -5.55 -2.39 -9.27
CA LEU A 285 -4.56 -1.51 -8.66
C LEU A 285 -4.62 -1.61 -7.13
N LYS A 286 -5.82 -1.65 -6.55
CA LYS A 286 -6.01 -1.87 -5.11
C LYS A 286 -5.52 -3.24 -4.69
N LEU A 287 -5.74 -4.30 -5.49
CA LEU A 287 -5.20 -5.63 -5.24
C LEU A 287 -3.66 -5.63 -5.29
N ALA A 288 -3.06 -5.01 -6.30
CA ALA A 288 -1.62 -4.87 -6.42
C ALA A 288 -1.01 -4.11 -5.23
N VAL A 289 -1.66 -3.02 -4.81
CA VAL A 289 -1.31 -2.29 -3.59
C VAL A 289 -1.41 -3.22 -2.41
N ALA A 290 -2.54 -3.90 -2.18
CA ALA A 290 -2.76 -4.80 -1.05
C ALA A 290 -1.67 -5.87 -0.95
N TRP A 291 -1.30 -6.49 -2.07
CA TRP A 291 -0.29 -7.55 -2.18
C TRP A 291 1.15 -7.04 -2.19
N ASN A 292 1.34 -5.72 -2.19
CA ASN A 292 2.66 -5.08 -2.23
C ASN A 292 3.47 -5.43 -3.49
N ARG A 293 2.80 -5.59 -4.64
CA ARG A 293 3.41 -5.95 -5.95
C ARG A 293 3.52 -4.75 -6.88
N VAL A 294 4.47 -3.88 -6.54
CA VAL A 294 4.76 -2.63 -7.28
C VAL A 294 5.22 -2.91 -8.71
N ASP A 295 5.97 -3.99 -8.88
CA ASP A 295 6.50 -4.45 -10.15
C ASP A 295 5.37 -4.72 -11.17
N ILE A 296 4.30 -5.39 -10.74
CA ILE A 296 3.15 -5.72 -11.58
C ILE A 296 2.31 -4.49 -11.86
N ALA A 297 2.06 -3.64 -10.84
CA ALA A 297 1.37 -2.38 -11.07
C ALA A 297 2.11 -1.54 -12.12
N LYS A 298 3.44 -1.45 -12.02
CA LYS A 298 4.25 -0.71 -12.99
C LYS A 298 4.22 -1.35 -14.38
N SER A 299 4.43 -2.66 -14.49
CA SER A 299 4.58 -3.33 -15.79
C SER A 299 3.26 -3.59 -16.51
N GLU A 300 2.17 -3.83 -15.77
CA GLU A 300 0.89 -4.23 -16.34
C GLU A 300 -0.15 -3.12 -16.34
N ILE A 301 -0.18 -2.26 -15.31
CA ILE A 301 -1.24 -1.24 -15.14
C ILE A 301 -0.77 0.13 -15.66
N PHE A 302 0.42 0.59 -15.28
CA PHE A 302 0.94 1.91 -15.67
C PHE A 302 1.71 1.95 -16.99
N ASN A 303 2.09 0.79 -17.55
CA ASN A 303 2.78 0.69 -18.84
C ASN A 303 1.83 0.65 -20.05
N GLY A 304 0.51 0.70 -19.84
CA GLY A 304 -0.50 0.67 -20.92
C GLY A 304 -0.86 2.06 -21.45
N ASP A 305 -1.81 2.10 -22.39
CA ASP A 305 -2.34 3.35 -22.99
C ASP A 305 -3.36 4.07 -22.09
N VAL A 306 -3.38 3.77 -20.78
CA VAL A 306 -4.37 4.32 -19.83
C VAL A 306 -3.87 5.66 -19.28
N GLU A 307 -4.63 6.71 -19.52
CA GLU A 307 -4.36 8.03 -18.94
C GLU A 307 -4.92 8.14 -17.52
N TRP A 308 -4.03 8.12 -16.52
CA TRP A 308 -4.40 8.28 -15.12
C TRP A 308 -4.54 9.75 -14.73
N LYS A 309 -5.65 10.13 -14.09
CA LYS A 309 -5.80 11.45 -13.48
C LYS A 309 -5.47 11.39 -12.00
N SER A 310 -5.06 12.54 -11.44
CA SER A 310 -4.76 12.63 -10.01
C SER A 310 -5.95 12.25 -9.12
N CYS A 311 -7.20 12.45 -9.57
CA CYS A 311 -8.41 12.07 -8.83
C CYS A 311 -8.62 10.55 -8.74
N ASP A 312 -8.19 9.81 -9.77
CA ASP A 312 -8.36 8.35 -9.81
C ASP A 312 -7.42 7.66 -8.81
N LEU A 313 -6.26 8.28 -8.56
CA LEU A 313 -5.21 7.74 -7.69
C LEU A 313 -5.38 8.11 -6.20
N GLU A 314 -6.38 8.92 -5.83
CA GLU A 314 -6.48 9.44 -4.46
C GLU A 314 -6.78 8.34 -3.42
N GLU A 315 -7.65 7.39 -3.76
CA GLU A 315 -8.01 6.29 -2.86
C GLU A 315 -6.80 5.36 -2.61
N VAL A 316 -6.19 4.88 -3.69
CA VAL A 316 -5.00 4.01 -3.63
C VAL A 316 -3.79 4.71 -3.00
N MET A 317 -3.65 6.04 -3.18
CA MET A 317 -2.65 6.84 -2.49
C MET A 317 -2.87 6.85 -0.98
N MET A 318 -4.11 7.05 -0.51
CA MET A 318 -4.43 6.96 0.92
C MET A 318 -4.09 5.58 1.47
N ASP A 319 -4.43 4.51 0.75
CA ASP A 319 -4.16 3.14 1.20
C ASP A 319 -2.66 2.81 1.22
N ALA A 320 -1.91 3.25 0.21
CA ALA A 320 -0.45 3.10 0.17
C ALA A 320 0.25 3.88 1.29
N LEU A 321 -0.23 5.09 1.61
CA LEU A 321 0.24 5.86 2.76
C LEU A 321 -0.07 5.11 4.05
N ILE A 322 -1.33 4.74 4.32
CA ILE A 322 -1.73 4.08 5.58
C ILE A 322 -0.91 2.82 5.84
N ASN A 323 -0.71 1.99 4.80
CA ASN A 323 -0.03 0.70 4.88
C ASN A 323 1.50 0.74 4.74
N ASP A 324 2.12 1.93 4.75
CA ASP A 324 3.58 2.13 4.66
C ASP A 324 4.22 1.53 3.39
N LYS A 325 3.66 1.85 2.22
CA LYS A 325 4.12 1.35 0.90
C LYS A 325 4.78 2.47 0.08
N PRO A 326 6.04 2.86 0.40
CA PRO A 326 6.69 4.02 -0.22
C PRO A 326 6.92 3.88 -1.73
N GLU A 327 7.20 2.67 -2.22
CA GLU A 327 7.42 2.42 -3.64
C GLU A 327 6.14 2.63 -4.47
N PHE A 328 4.96 2.31 -3.92
CA PHE A 328 3.68 2.64 -4.55
C PHE A 328 3.40 4.14 -4.55
N VAL A 329 3.69 4.83 -3.45
CA VAL A 329 3.56 6.30 -3.37
C VAL A 329 4.42 6.96 -4.46
N LYS A 330 5.66 6.51 -4.62
CA LYS A 330 6.54 6.97 -5.70
C LYS A 330 5.96 6.66 -7.08
N LEU A 331 5.53 5.41 -7.31
CA LEU A 331 4.92 5.00 -8.58
C LEU A 331 3.71 5.87 -8.96
N PHE A 332 2.83 6.21 -8.01
CA PHE A 332 1.67 7.05 -8.28
C PHE A 332 2.04 8.48 -8.62
N ILE A 333 3.03 9.05 -7.94
CA ILE A 333 3.51 10.41 -8.23
C ILE A 333 4.19 10.44 -9.61
N ASP A 334 5.01 9.44 -9.92
CA ASP A 334 5.65 9.29 -11.23
C ASP A 334 4.62 9.16 -12.37
N ASN A 335 3.40 8.68 -12.08
CA ASN A 335 2.31 8.49 -13.04
C ASN A 335 1.13 9.48 -12.88
N GLY A 336 1.39 10.69 -12.37
CA GLY A 336 0.44 11.81 -12.46
C GLY A 336 -0.34 12.16 -11.18
N ALA A 337 -0.09 11.49 -10.05
CA ALA A 337 -0.67 11.90 -8.77
C ALA A 337 -0.03 13.21 -8.26
N ASN A 338 -0.85 14.22 -7.98
CA ASN A 338 -0.40 15.50 -7.44
C ASN A 338 -0.67 15.59 -5.93
N ILE A 339 0.39 15.54 -5.12
CA ILE A 339 0.30 15.61 -3.66
C ILE A 339 -0.33 16.93 -3.15
N SER A 340 -0.14 18.04 -3.86
CA SER A 340 -0.73 19.33 -3.49
C SER A 340 -2.24 19.38 -3.77
N GLU A 341 -2.74 18.63 -4.75
CA GLU A 341 -4.18 18.49 -4.98
C GLU A 341 -4.80 17.45 -4.05
N PHE A 342 -4.07 16.38 -3.78
CA PHE A 342 -4.47 15.26 -2.96
C PHE A 342 -4.62 15.62 -1.47
N LEU A 343 -3.67 16.33 -0.87
CA LEU A 343 -3.61 16.44 0.59
C LEU A 343 -4.49 17.58 1.13
N THR A 344 -5.71 17.25 1.53
CA THR A 344 -6.60 18.12 2.32
C THR A 344 -6.38 17.95 3.83
N TYR A 345 -6.82 18.92 4.64
CA TYR A 345 -6.78 18.78 6.09
C TYR A 345 -7.64 17.60 6.60
N SER A 346 -8.74 17.27 5.92
CA SER A 346 -9.54 16.06 6.20
C SER A 346 -8.76 14.76 5.98
N ARG A 347 -8.03 14.64 4.87
CA ARG A 347 -7.17 13.48 4.58
C ARG A 347 -6.00 13.41 5.54
N LEU A 348 -5.36 14.53 5.85
CA LEU A 348 -4.28 14.59 6.83
C LEU A 348 -4.75 14.15 8.22
N GLN A 349 -5.91 14.63 8.68
CA GLN A 349 -6.48 14.18 9.96
C GLN A 349 -6.78 12.67 9.93
N ARG A 350 -7.32 12.16 8.82
CA ARG A 350 -7.56 10.73 8.64
C ARG A 350 -6.27 9.91 8.74
N LEU A 351 -5.15 10.40 8.19
CA LEU A 351 -3.84 9.76 8.30
C LEU A 351 -3.33 9.69 9.76
N TYR A 352 -3.61 10.72 10.57
CA TYR A 352 -3.32 10.69 12.01
C TYR A 352 -4.29 9.78 12.79
N CYS A 353 -5.54 9.66 12.35
CA CYS A 353 -6.49 8.73 12.97
C CYS A 353 -6.22 7.25 12.61
N SER A 354 -5.52 6.96 11.50
CA SER A 354 -5.19 5.60 11.08
C SER A 354 -3.93 5.00 11.73
N ILE A 355 -3.32 5.70 12.69
CA ILE A 355 -2.09 5.25 13.35
C ILE A 355 -2.36 3.99 14.19
N SER A 356 -1.43 3.04 14.17
CA SER A 356 -1.51 1.83 14.99
C SER A 356 -1.52 2.16 16.48
N GLN A 357 -2.41 1.52 17.24
CA GLN A 357 -2.47 1.61 18.71
C GLN A 357 -1.17 1.19 19.40
N LYS A 358 -0.27 0.47 18.71
CA LYS A 358 1.04 0.05 19.24
C LYS A 358 2.13 1.13 19.10
N CYS A 359 1.85 2.20 18.36
CA CYS A 359 2.79 3.28 18.09
C CYS A 359 2.77 4.32 19.21
N LEU A 360 3.95 4.79 19.64
CA LEU A 360 4.08 5.84 20.65
C LEU A 360 3.28 7.11 20.31
N LEU A 361 3.23 7.50 19.04
CA LEU A 361 2.46 8.66 18.60
C LEU A 361 0.97 8.54 18.95
N TYR A 362 0.40 7.35 18.87
CA TYR A 362 -1.00 7.11 19.24
C TYR A 362 -1.22 7.38 20.74
N GLU A 363 -0.31 6.92 21.60
CA GLU A 363 -0.38 7.13 23.05
C GLU A 363 -0.26 8.63 23.40
N LEU A 364 0.62 9.36 22.72
CA LEU A 364 0.79 10.81 22.91
C LEU A 364 -0.45 11.59 22.46
N LEU A 365 -1.03 11.23 21.32
CA LEU A 365 -2.27 11.84 20.83
C LEU A 365 -3.45 11.53 21.77
N LEU A 366 -3.56 10.30 22.26
CA LEU A 366 -4.57 9.90 23.22
C LEU A 366 -4.48 10.73 24.50
N LYS A 367 -3.27 10.95 25.03
CA LYS A 367 -3.06 11.81 26.20
C LYS A 367 -3.52 13.25 25.95
N LYS A 368 -3.20 13.83 24.79
CA LYS A 368 -3.65 15.20 24.45
C LYS A 368 -5.16 15.28 24.22
N HIS A 369 -5.75 14.22 23.68
CA HIS A 369 -7.19 14.10 23.50
C HIS A 369 -7.93 14.06 24.84
N GLU A 370 -7.43 13.28 25.79
CA GLU A 370 -7.96 13.22 27.16
C GLU A 370 -7.82 14.56 27.90
N GLU A 371 -6.67 15.24 27.80
CA GLU A 371 -6.47 16.59 28.34
C GLU A 371 -7.50 17.59 27.79
N SER A 372 -7.80 17.51 26.49
CA SER A 372 -8.78 18.37 25.81
C SER A 372 -10.21 18.06 26.25
N LYS A 373 -10.54 16.76 26.38
CA LYS A 373 -11.84 16.30 26.91
C LYS A 373 -12.06 16.74 28.34
N LEU A 374 -11.06 16.66 29.22
CA LEU A 374 -11.16 17.13 30.60
C LEU A 374 -11.41 18.65 30.67
N THR A 375 -10.73 19.41 29.81
CA THR A 375 -10.92 20.86 29.68
C THR A 375 -12.34 21.20 29.23
N LEU A 376 -12.90 20.43 28.28
CA LEU A 376 -14.25 20.63 27.74
C LEU A 376 -15.34 20.13 28.70
N ALA A 377 -15.13 19.01 29.39
CA ALA A 377 -16.07 18.46 30.36
C ALA A 377 -16.25 19.39 31.57
N GLY A 378 -15.21 20.13 31.96
CA GLY A 378 -15.31 21.20 32.96
C GLY A 378 -16.20 22.39 32.53
N LEU A 379 -16.51 22.52 31.24
CA LEU A 379 -17.36 23.57 30.67
C LEU A 379 -18.78 23.09 30.35
N THR A 380 -18.99 21.82 29.98
CA THR A 380 -20.29 21.34 29.43
C THR A 380 -20.92 20.14 30.15
N GLY A 381 -20.28 19.55 31.17
CA GLY A 381 -20.93 18.62 32.10
C GLY A 381 -21.43 17.28 31.53
N GLN A 382 -21.10 16.92 30.28
CA GLN A 382 -21.48 15.64 29.69
C GLN A 382 -20.25 14.80 29.32
N GLN A 383 -20.19 13.57 29.84
CA GLN A 383 -19.24 12.56 29.38
C GLN A 383 -19.93 11.65 28.36
N GLN A 384 -19.58 11.78 27.09
CA GLN A 384 -19.90 10.77 26.07
C GLN A 384 -18.74 9.78 25.95
N LYS A 385 -19.05 8.50 26.08
CA LYS A 385 -18.11 7.39 25.92
C LYS A 385 -18.02 7.05 24.43
N GLU A 386 -17.08 7.68 23.72
CA GLU A 386 -16.78 7.34 22.32
C GLU A 386 -16.05 6.00 22.24
N ILE A 387 -16.41 5.20 21.22
CA ILE A 387 -15.88 3.86 20.96
C ILE A 387 -14.45 3.93 20.38
N SER A 388 -14.06 5.07 19.79
CA SER A 388 -12.72 5.36 19.28
C SER A 388 -12.46 6.88 19.25
N PRO A 389 -11.30 7.38 19.71
CA PRO A 389 -11.00 8.81 19.70
C PRO A 389 -10.76 9.29 18.27
N LEU A 390 -11.48 10.33 17.84
CA LEU A 390 -11.18 11.04 16.61
C LEU A 390 -10.18 12.16 16.91
N PHE A 391 -8.91 11.93 16.60
CA PHE A 391 -7.87 12.94 16.83
C PHE A 391 -8.06 14.15 15.92
N THR A 392 -7.87 15.34 16.47
CA THR A 392 -7.95 16.60 15.72
C THR A 392 -6.56 17.11 15.37
N LEU A 393 -6.43 17.88 14.28
CA LEU A 393 -5.14 18.50 13.92
C LEU A 393 -4.62 19.47 14.99
N SER A 394 -5.50 20.03 15.81
CA SER A 394 -5.11 20.85 16.96
C SER A 394 -4.37 20.06 18.05
N GLU A 395 -4.77 18.80 18.28
CA GLU A 395 -4.08 17.88 19.21
C GLU A 395 -2.72 17.48 18.63
N VAL A 396 -2.65 17.23 17.33
CA VAL A 396 -1.39 17.00 16.61
C VAL A 396 -0.45 18.21 16.76
N SER A 397 -0.95 19.43 16.57
CA SER A 397 -0.19 20.68 16.75
C SER A 397 0.35 20.81 18.18
N ARG A 398 -0.42 20.40 19.20
CA ARG A 398 0.04 20.36 20.60
C ARG A 398 1.17 19.35 20.83
N VAL A 399 1.08 18.15 20.25
CA VAL A 399 2.18 17.15 20.32
C VAL A 399 3.43 17.70 19.65
N LEU A 400 3.29 18.28 18.45
CA LEU A 400 4.42 18.91 17.74
C LEU A 400 5.05 20.04 18.55
N LYS A 401 4.25 20.84 19.25
CA LYS A 401 4.75 21.91 20.12
C LYS A 401 5.58 21.39 21.29
N ASP A 402 5.23 20.24 21.85
CA ASP A 402 6.03 19.61 22.91
C ASP A 402 7.42 19.16 22.39
N PHE A 403 7.57 18.92 21.08
CA PHE A 403 8.84 18.50 20.47
C PHE A 403 9.66 19.64 19.87
N LEU A 404 8.99 20.52 19.12
CA LEU A 404 9.61 21.57 18.30
C LEU A 404 9.47 22.97 18.88
N HIS A 405 8.79 23.12 20.03
CA HIS A 405 8.57 24.41 20.69
C HIS A 405 8.00 25.48 19.75
N ASP A 406 8.72 26.59 19.55
CA ASP A 406 8.28 27.69 18.70
C ASP A 406 8.44 27.40 17.19
N ALA A 407 9.18 26.35 16.81
CA ALA A 407 9.43 26.01 15.40
C ALA A 407 8.20 25.43 14.66
N CYS A 408 7.15 25.04 15.39
CA CYS A 408 5.88 24.62 14.81
C CYS A 408 4.73 25.59 15.15
N LYS A 409 5.04 26.81 15.60
CA LYS A 409 4.03 27.81 15.97
C LYS A 409 3.13 28.14 14.78
N GLY A 410 1.82 27.94 14.94
CA GLY A 410 0.82 28.17 13.89
C GLY A 410 0.58 26.98 12.97
N PHE A 411 1.22 25.82 13.21
CA PHE A 411 0.88 24.60 12.47
C PHE A 411 -0.58 24.23 12.74
N TYR A 412 -1.34 24.00 11.67
CA TYR A 412 -2.75 23.64 11.72
C TYR A 412 -3.60 24.62 12.54
N GLN A 413 -3.34 25.93 12.39
CA GLN A 413 -4.14 27.00 12.95
C GLN A 413 -4.52 27.95 11.81
N ASP A 414 -5.78 28.38 11.76
CA ASP A 414 -6.22 29.36 10.76
C ASP A 414 -5.57 30.71 11.08
N VAL A 415 -4.58 31.08 10.26
CA VAL A 415 -3.98 32.42 10.27
C VAL A 415 -4.73 33.21 9.21
N SER A 416 -6.00 33.53 9.47
CA SER A 416 -6.78 34.36 8.57
C SER A 416 -5.96 35.62 8.23
N HIS A 417 -5.45 35.67 7.01
CA HIS A 417 -4.73 36.83 6.49
C HIS A 417 -5.72 37.98 6.51
N GLY A 418 -5.47 38.95 7.40
CA GLY A 418 -6.32 40.12 7.58
C GLY A 418 -6.61 40.81 6.26
N GLY A 419 -7.78 40.52 5.69
CA GLY A 419 -8.39 41.34 4.66
C GLY A 419 -8.58 42.73 5.26
N LYS A 420 -7.94 43.72 4.64
CA LYS A 420 -8.11 45.14 4.96
C LYS A 420 -9.61 45.48 4.98
N ASN A 421 -10.19 45.58 6.17
CA ASN A 421 -11.28 46.48 6.44
C ASN A 421 -11.03 47.15 7.79
N ARG A 422 -10.60 48.40 7.71
CA ARG A 422 -10.47 49.32 8.83
C ARG A 422 -11.87 49.62 9.38
N SER A 423 -12.17 49.13 10.58
CA SER A 423 -12.76 49.91 11.68
C SER A 423 -13.14 48.98 12.83
N ASP A 424 -12.27 48.93 13.83
CA ASP A 424 -12.59 49.27 15.23
C ASP A 424 -11.75 48.47 16.22
N LYS A 425 -11.11 49.24 17.10
CA LYS A 425 -10.25 48.76 18.19
C LYS A 425 -11.14 48.23 19.30
N THR A 426 -11.10 46.92 19.53
CA THR A 426 -11.27 46.33 20.86
C THR A 426 -10.49 45.02 20.94
N ASN A 427 -9.58 44.94 21.90
CA ASN A 427 -8.72 43.80 22.18
C ASN A 427 -9.53 42.60 22.71
N SER A 428 -10.16 41.84 21.82
CA SER A 428 -10.44 40.42 22.08
C SER A 428 -9.38 39.60 21.33
N ARG A 429 -8.65 38.74 22.05
CA ARG A 429 -7.90 37.66 21.42
C ARG A 429 -8.94 36.78 20.73
N GLN A 430 -9.17 37.01 19.44
CA GLN A 430 -10.01 36.16 18.61
C GLN A 430 -9.40 34.75 18.66
N LEU A 431 -10.14 33.81 19.23
CA LEU A 431 -9.82 32.39 19.13
C LEU A 431 -9.71 32.05 17.63
N PRO A 432 -8.68 31.31 17.20
CA PRO A 432 -8.59 30.86 15.81
C PRO A 432 -9.89 30.15 15.43
N GLY A 433 -10.43 30.47 14.25
CA GLY A 433 -11.60 29.78 13.71
C GLY A 433 -11.30 28.29 13.49
N PRO A 434 -12.34 27.43 13.41
CA PRO A 434 -12.15 26.05 13.01
C PRO A 434 -11.54 26.01 11.60
N LEU A 435 -10.51 25.18 11.42
CA LEU A 435 -9.90 24.96 10.10
C LEU A 435 -10.95 24.44 9.12
N ASP A 436 -10.92 24.94 7.88
CA ASP A 436 -11.69 24.34 6.80
C ASP A 436 -11.07 22.98 6.43
N MET A 437 -11.78 21.91 6.74
CA MET A 437 -11.33 20.54 6.52
C MET A 437 -11.23 20.16 5.04
N ASN A 438 -11.92 20.88 4.15
CA ASN A 438 -11.86 20.67 2.71
C ASN A 438 -10.73 21.48 2.04
N GLN A 439 -10.10 22.40 2.79
CA GLN A 439 -8.96 23.15 2.31
C GLN A 439 -7.76 22.23 2.10
N LYS A 440 -7.02 22.49 1.02
CA LYS A 440 -5.73 21.86 0.73
C LYS A 440 -4.69 22.31 1.76
N SER A 441 -3.81 21.40 2.18
CA SER A 441 -2.68 21.75 3.05
C SER A 441 -1.81 22.79 2.36
N GLU A 442 -1.38 23.80 3.11
CA GLU A 442 -0.48 24.84 2.60
C GLU A 442 0.87 24.25 2.18
N LYS A 443 1.39 23.28 2.94
CA LYS A 443 2.73 22.70 2.79
C LYS A 443 2.65 21.16 2.83
N PRO A 444 2.13 20.53 1.78
CA PRO A 444 1.69 19.13 1.83
C PRO A 444 2.86 18.15 2.01
N TRP A 445 4.00 18.38 1.36
CA TRP A 445 5.21 17.58 1.54
C TRP A 445 5.76 17.64 2.96
N ARG A 446 5.72 18.82 3.60
CA ARG A 446 6.15 18.98 4.99
C ARG A 446 5.23 18.20 5.93
N ASP A 447 3.93 18.30 5.72
CA ASP A 447 2.95 17.65 6.60
C ASP A 447 3.03 16.12 6.48
N LEU A 448 3.18 15.58 5.28
CA LEU A 448 3.44 14.16 5.05
C LEU A 448 4.80 13.71 5.62
N PHE A 449 5.85 14.51 5.45
CA PHE A 449 7.16 14.25 6.04
C PHE A 449 7.09 14.14 7.56
N VAL A 450 6.48 15.13 8.23
CA VAL A 450 6.29 15.14 9.68
C VAL A 450 5.47 13.93 10.14
N TRP A 451 4.38 13.62 9.45
CA TRP A 451 3.55 12.45 9.73
C TRP A 451 4.33 11.12 9.60
N ALA A 452 5.22 11.00 8.61
CA ALA A 452 6.06 9.81 8.42
C ALA A 452 7.16 9.71 9.49
N VAL A 453 7.82 10.82 9.82
CA VAL A 453 8.86 10.88 10.86
C VAL A 453 8.31 10.51 12.24
N LEU A 454 7.15 11.05 12.62
CA LEU A 454 6.53 10.75 13.92
C LEU A 454 6.10 9.27 14.07
N GLN A 455 5.90 8.55 12.96
CA GLN A 455 5.60 7.12 12.97
C GLN A 455 6.82 6.23 12.76
N ASN A 456 8.02 6.81 12.70
CA ASN A 456 9.28 6.09 12.46
C ASN A 456 9.32 5.36 11.09
N ARG A 457 8.70 5.93 10.05
CA ARG A 457 8.65 5.36 8.69
C ARG A 457 9.76 5.93 7.80
N HIS A 458 10.99 5.44 7.96
CA HIS A 458 12.18 6.08 7.38
C HIS A 458 12.19 6.17 5.86
N LYS A 459 11.83 5.09 5.15
CA LYS A 459 11.83 5.08 3.68
C LYS A 459 10.88 6.13 3.11
N MET A 460 9.67 6.21 3.68
CA MET A 460 8.64 7.16 3.29
C MET A 460 9.03 8.59 3.65
N ALA A 461 9.57 8.81 4.86
CA ALA A 461 10.05 10.12 5.28
C ALA A 461 11.23 10.63 4.43
N ASN A 462 12.19 9.77 4.07
CA ASN A 462 13.30 10.15 3.18
C ASN A 462 12.81 10.57 1.79
N TYR A 463 11.81 9.86 1.25
CA TYR A 463 11.20 10.24 -0.02
C TYR A 463 10.50 11.60 0.07
N PHE A 464 9.69 11.84 1.11
CA PHE A 464 9.04 13.15 1.30
C PHE A 464 10.02 14.28 1.60
N TRP A 465 11.14 13.98 2.25
CA TRP A 465 12.22 14.94 2.46
C TRP A 465 12.89 15.33 1.13
N ALA A 466 13.16 14.36 0.26
CA ALA A 466 13.74 14.60 -1.06
C ALA A 466 12.82 15.41 -1.98
N MET A 467 11.50 15.23 -1.86
CA MET A 467 10.49 15.98 -2.61
C MET A 467 10.14 17.34 -1.98
N GLY A 468 10.43 17.51 -0.69
CA GLY A 468 10.09 18.69 0.09
C GLY A 468 11.04 19.87 -0.13
N GLN A 469 10.65 21.04 0.36
CA GLN A 469 11.49 22.24 0.36
C GLN A 469 12.24 22.42 1.70
N GLU A 470 13.28 23.24 1.68
CA GLU A 470 14.11 23.57 2.85
C GLU A 470 14.74 22.33 3.53
N GLY A 471 15.43 21.49 2.75
CA GLY A 471 15.98 20.20 3.20
C GLY A 471 16.81 20.24 4.48
N VAL A 472 17.71 21.22 4.66
CA VAL A 472 18.56 21.34 5.87
C VAL A 472 17.70 21.57 7.12
N ALA A 473 16.75 22.52 7.07
CA ALA A 473 15.85 22.81 8.19
C ALA A 473 14.96 21.61 8.51
N SER A 474 14.41 20.96 7.48
CA SER A 474 13.54 19.78 7.62
C SER A 474 14.28 18.58 8.23
N ALA A 475 15.54 18.36 7.85
CA ALA A 475 16.37 17.31 8.42
C ALA A 475 16.70 17.59 9.90
N LEU A 476 17.01 18.83 10.27
CA LEU A 476 17.22 19.23 11.67
C LEU A 476 15.95 19.09 12.52
N ALA A 477 14.79 19.47 11.98
CA ALA A 477 13.51 19.29 12.65
C ALA A 477 13.18 17.80 12.87
N ALA A 478 13.41 16.94 11.87
CA ALA A 478 13.25 15.49 12.03
C ALA A 478 14.22 14.91 13.07
N CYS A 479 15.48 15.37 13.07
CA CYS A 479 16.45 15.00 14.09
C CYS A 479 15.94 15.33 15.51
N LYS A 480 15.41 16.54 15.73
CA LYS A 480 14.79 16.93 17.01
C LYS A 480 13.60 16.02 17.38
N ILE A 481 12.67 15.80 16.44
CA ILE A 481 11.49 14.94 16.68
C ILE A 481 11.92 13.53 17.10
N LEU A 482 12.82 12.89 16.34
CA LEU A 482 13.24 11.53 16.63
C LEU A 482 14.00 11.40 17.95
N ARG A 483 14.80 12.41 18.33
CA ARG A 483 15.48 12.43 19.63
C ARG A 483 14.49 12.52 20.80
N GLU A 484 13.46 13.37 20.69
CA GLU A 484 12.41 13.44 21.74
C GLU A 484 11.56 12.16 21.77
N MET A 485 11.19 11.61 20.61
CA MET A 485 10.46 10.34 20.53
C MET A 485 11.27 9.18 21.12
N SER A 486 12.57 9.10 20.82
CA SER A 486 13.48 8.10 21.39
C SER A 486 13.63 8.22 22.90
N ARG A 487 13.42 9.39 23.49
CA ARG A 487 13.47 9.60 24.95
C ARG A 487 12.21 9.11 25.65
N LEU A 488 11.07 9.15 24.95
CA LEU A 488 9.76 8.75 25.46
C LEU A 488 9.44 7.27 25.19
N GLU A 489 10.07 6.66 24.19
CA GLU A 489 9.88 5.25 23.84
C GLU A 489 10.54 4.32 24.88
N THR A 490 9.80 3.28 25.27
CA THR A 490 10.24 2.29 26.27
C THR A 490 10.87 1.07 25.62
N LYS A 491 10.50 0.78 24.37
CA LYS A 491 11.01 -0.38 23.61
C LYS A 491 12.38 -0.08 23.02
N THR A 492 13.39 -0.78 23.51
CA THR A 492 14.80 -0.60 23.10
C THR A 492 15.03 -0.83 21.61
N GLU A 493 14.34 -1.79 20.99
CA GLU A 493 14.43 -2.08 19.56
C GLU A 493 13.96 -0.90 18.71
N VAL A 494 12.82 -0.30 19.06
CA VAL A 494 12.27 0.88 18.36
C VAL A 494 13.20 2.09 18.53
N VAL A 495 13.75 2.27 19.73
CA VAL A 495 14.75 3.31 20.01
C VAL A 495 16.00 3.15 19.14
N HIS A 496 16.47 1.92 18.93
CA HIS A 496 17.61 1.66 18.07
C HIS A 496 17.33 2.11 16.64
N VAL A 497 16.19 1.70 16.07
CA VAL A 497 15.76 2.07 14.72
C VAL A 497 15.60 3.59 14.58
N MET A 498 15.01 4.27 15.58
CA MET A 498 14.90 5.74 15.59
C MET A 498 16.28 6.44 15.54
N LYS A 499 17.29 5.87 16.20
CA LYS A 499 18.66 6.43 16.23
C LYS A 499 19.46 6.13 14.96
N GLU A 500 19.15 5.04 14.26
CA GLU A 500 19.77 4.73 12.96
C GLU A 500 19.41 5.76 11.87
N ALA A 501 18.25 6.42 12.01
CA ALA A 501 17.82 7.48 11.12
C ALA A 501 18.63 8.78 11.36
N ASN A 502 19.82 8.82 10.77
CA ASN A 502 20.79 9.91 10.88
C ASN A 502 20.39 11.14 10.04
N TYR A 503 19.24 11.76 10.32
CA TYR A 503 18.83 13.02 9.68
C TYR A 503 19.80 14.17 9.96
N GLU A 504 20.54 14.11 11.07
CA GLU A 504 21.64 15.06 11.33
C GLU A 504 22.74 14.95 10.27
N GLN A 505 23.10 13.73 9.86
CA GLN A 505 24.09 13.51 8.82
C GLN A 505 23.58 14.00 7.46
N LEU A 506 22.30 13.75 7.13
CA LEU A 506 21.67 14.29 5.92
C LEU A 506 21.70 15.84 5.89
N ALA A 507 21.47 16.48 7.04
CA ALA A 507 21.58 17.94 7.16
C ALA A 507 23.01 18.44 6.93
N VAL A 508 24.00 17.74 7.47
CA VAL A 508 25.44 18.04 7.29
C VAL A 508 25.85 17.90 5.83
N GLU A 509 25.52 16.78 5.20
CA GLU A 509 25.89 16.50 3.81
C GLU A 509 25.27 17.52 2.84
N LEU A 510 23.97 17.79 3.00
CA LEU A 510 23.29 18.78 2.16
C LEU A 510 23.85 20.19 2.36
N PHE A 511 24.17 20.57 3.60
CA PHE A 511 24.78 21.86 3.89
C PHE A 511 26.21 21.95 3.35
N SER A 512 26.98 20.86 3.43
CA SER A 512 28.35 20.78 2.90
C SER A 512 28.38 21.02 1.40
N GLU A 513 27.44 20.44 0.65
CA GLU A 513 27.27 20.69 -0.78
C GLU A 513 26.92 22.16 -1.07
N CYS A 514 25.99 22.73 -0.28
CA CYS A 514 25.63 24.14 -0.38
C CYS A 514 26.83 25.09 -0.11
N TYR A 515 27.62 24.77 0.91
CA TYR A 515 28.80 25.54 1.31
C TYR A 515 29.91 25.46 0.26
N SER A 516 30.14 24.26 -0.29
CA SER A 516 31.12 24.03 -1.35
C SER A 516 30.79 24.78 -2.64
N ASN A 517 29.50 24.96 -2.94
CA ASN A 517 29.05 25.73 -4.10
C ASN A 517 29.14 27.25 -3.87
N SER A 518 28.65 27.74 -2.72
CA SER A 518 28.72 29.18 -2.39
C SER A 518 28.67 29.42 -0.89
N GLU A 519 29.80 29.86 -0.33
CA GLU A 519 29.92 30.25 1.08
C GLU A 519 28.93 31.35 1.48
N GLU A 520 28.84 32.45 0.71
CA GLU A 520 27.96 33.59 1.05
C GLU A 520 26.46 33.19 1.06
N ARG A 521 26.02 32.35 0.11
CA ARG A 521 24.64 31.85 0.07
C ARG A 521 24.37 30.82 1.16
N ALA A 522 25.32 29.93 1.45
CA ALA A 522 25.23 28.96 2.54
C ALA A 522 25.13 29.67 3.90
N PHE A 523 25.87 30.77 4.11
CA PHE A 523 25.73 31.60 5.31
C PHE A 523 24.34 32.22 5.41
N SER A 524 23.81 32.75 4.31
CA SER A 524 22.44 33.26 4.28
C SER A 524 21.40 32.18 4.60
N LEU A 525 21.60 30.94 4.14
CA LEU A 525 20.74 29.80 4.47
C LEU A 525 20.67 29.51 5.98
N LEU A 526 21.78 29.65 6.71
CA LEU A 526 21.83 29.37 8.16
C LEU A 526 20.98 30.33 9.00
N VAL A 527 20.92 31.60 8.59
CA VAL A 527 20.22 32.69 9.29
C VAL A 527 18.87 33.07 8.67
N ARG A 528 18.54 32.57 7.47
CA ARG A 528 17.26 32.81 6.83
C ARG A 528 16.12 32.29 7.71
N ARG A 529 15.06 33.09 7.83
CA ARG A 529 13.82 32.67 8.48
C ARG A 529 13.06 31.72 7.56
N SER A 530 12.88 30.50 8.03
CA SER A 530 12.16 29.43 7.33
C SER A 530 10.70 29.82 7.09
N GLN A 531 10.22 29.62 5.86
CA GLN A 531 8.78 29.75 5.57
C GLN A 531 8.00 28.49 5.93
N TYR A 532 8.69 27.37 6.17
CA TYR A 532 8.12 26.05 6.42
C TYR A 532 8.05 25.70 7.91
N TRP A 533 8.94 26.26 8.72
CA TRP A 533 9.15 25.99 10.15
C TRP A 533 8.97 27.26 11.00
N SER A 534 7.82 27.93 10.81
CA SER A 534 7.36 29.04 11.66
C SER A 534 8.36 30.19 11.86
N LYS A 535 9.10 30.56 10.81
CA LYS A 535 10.11 31.64 10.81
C LYS A 535 11.33 31.38 11.70
N THR A 536 11.59 30.14 12.07
CA THR A 536 12.83 29.75 12.75
C THR A 536 14.01 29.67 11.78
N THR A 537 15.23 29.77 12.30
CA THR A 537 16.47 29.67 11.52
C THR A 537 17.05 28.27 11.65
N CYS A 538 17.87 27.84 10.67
CA CYS A 538 18.54 26.53 10.73
C CYS A 538 19.42 26.41 11.98
N LEU A 539 20.08 27.49 12.39
CA LEU A 539 20.89 27.50 13.63
C LEU A 539 20.03 27.32 14.87
N HIS A 540 18.85 27.93 14.95
CA HIS A 540 17.97 27.73 16.09
C HIS A 540 17.47 26.28 16.16
N LEU A 541 17.05 25.71 15.02
CA LEU A 541 16.65 24.30 14.94
C LEU A 541 17.80 23.35 15.32
N ALA A 542 19.02 23.62 14.86
CA ALA A 542 20.20 22.83 15.21
C ALA A 542 20.52 22.89 16.72
N THR A 543 20.39 24.06 17.34
CA THR A 543 20.57 24.23 18.79
C THR A 543 19.51 23.45 19.57
N GLU A 544 18.23 23.59 19.20
CA GLU A 544 17.12 22.87 19.85
C GLU A 544 17.26 21.34 19.70
N ALA A 545 17.79 20.90 18.55
CA ALA A 545 18.09 19.51 18.26
C ALA A 545 19.30 18.96 19.03
N ASP A 546 20.17 19.80 19.62
CA ASP A 546 21.52 19.42 20.09
C ASP A 546 22.36 18.76 18.98
N ALA A 547 22.29 19.30 17.76
CA ALA A 547 22.94 18.74 16.56
C ALA A 547 24.46 19.02 16.53
N LYS A 548 25.22 18.29 17.33
CA LYS A 548 26.67 18.47 17.53
C LYS A 548 27.48 18.30 16.26
N SER A 549 27.17 17.29 15.43
CA SER A 549 27.88 17.05 14.16
C SER A 549 27.62 18.18 13.18
N PHE A 550 26.39 18.73 13.18
CA PHE A 550 26.06 19.90 12.37
C PHE A 550 26.86 21.14 12.80
N PHE A 551 26.97 21.41 14.09
CA PHE A 551 27.80 22.51 14.58
C PHE A 551 29.29 22.30 14.34
N ALA A 552 29.77 21.06 14.39
CA ALA A 552 31.18 20.75 14.13
C ALA A 552 31.59 20.93 12.66
N HIS A 553 30.64 21.08 11.73
CA HIS A 553 30.94 21.29 10.31
C HIS A 553 31.70 22.61 10.08
N ASP A 554 32.77 22.55 9.28
CA ASP A 554 33.68 23.67 9.03
C ASP A 554 32.95 24.93 8.55
N GLY A 555 31.98 24.80 7.64
CA GLY A 555 31.19 25.94 7.15
C GLY A 555 30.34 26.61 8.24
N VAL A 556 29.84 25.86 9.22
CA VAL A 556 29.08 26.43 10.35
C VAL A 556 30.03 27.13 11.31
N GLN A 557 31.20 26.53 11.59
CA GLN A 557 32.26 27.15 12.40
C GLN A 557 32.83 28.41 11.75
N ALA A 558 33.03 28.42 10.44
CA ALA A 558 33.45 29.60 9.68
C ALA A 558 32.42 30.73 9.80
N PHE A 559 31.12 30.41 9.70
CA PHE A 559 30.05 31.38 9.90
C PHE A 559 30.02 31.94 11.33
N LEU A 560 30.10 31.08 12.34
CA LEU A 560 30.13 31.51 13.74
C LEU A 560 31.38 32.37 14.05
N THR A 561 32.52 32.00 13.48
CA THR A 561 33.76 32.78 13.56
C THR A 561 33.59 34.16 12.91
N LYS A 562 32.92 34.22 11.74
CA LYS A 562 32.59 35.49 11.09
C LYS A 562 31.67 36.36 11.96
N ILE A 563 30.64 35.78 12.58
CA ILE A 563 29.78 36.49 13.54
C ILE A 563 30.60 37.00 14.74
N TRP A 564 31.51 36.18 15.27
CA TRP A 564 32.35 36.52 16.42
C TRP A 564 33.27 37.71 16.15
N TRP A 565 33.90 37.73 14.98
CA TRP A 565 34.81 38.81 14.58
C TRP A 565 34.08 40.08 14.10
N GLY A 566 32.83 39.97 13.65
CA GLY A 566 32.05 41.11 13.17
C GLY A 566 32.74 41.80 11.99
N ASP A 567 32.88 43.13 12.07
CA ASP A 567 33.53 43.93 11.03
C ASP A 567 35.07 43.84 11.07
N MET A 568 35.64 43.20 12.10
CA MET A 568 37.09 43.00 12.18
C MET A 568 37.51 41.84 11.28
N SER A 569 38.71 41.96 10.68
CA SER A 569 39.29 40.86 9.92
C SER A 569 39.69 39.71 10.84
N THR A 570 39.38 38.48 10.43
CA THR A 570 39.69 37.23 11.14
C THR A 570 41.19 36.98 11.35
N ASN A 571 42.06 37.71 10.65
CA ASN A 571 43.52 37.61 10.77
C ASN A 571 44.12 38.52 11.87
N THR A 572 43.28 39.19 12.67
CA THR A 572 43.77 40.10 13.72
C THR A 572 44.24 39.32 14.94
N GLN A 573 45.50 39.52 15.36
CA GLN A 573 46.05 38.87 16.55
C GLN A 573 45.41 39.39 17.85
N ILE A 574 45.14 38.49 18.80
CA ILE A 574 44.47 38.82 20.08
C ILE A 574 45.23 39.88 20.90
N LEU A 575 46.57 39.88 20.86
CA LEU A 575 47.38 40.91 21.53
C LEU A 575 47.10 42.32 21.01
N LYS A 576 46.83 42.46 19.70
CA LYS A 576 46.50 43.77 19.10
C LYS A 576 45.14 44.27 19.58
N LEU A 577 44.18 43.37 19.82
CA LEU A 577 42.89 43.70 20.43
C LEU A 577 43.06 44.16 21.89
N ILE A 578 43.91 43.47 22.67
CA ILE A 578 44.22 43.86 24.04
C ILE A 578 44.83 45.27 24.04
N CYS A 579 45.82 45.55 23.19
CA CYS A 579 46.40 46.89 23.07
C CYS A 579 45.36 47.96 22.69
N GLY A 580 44.44 47.66 21.75
CA GLY A 580 43.34 48.55 21.39
C GLY A 580 42.34 48.78 22.53
N PHE A 581 42.12 47.79 23.39
CA PHE A 581 41.28 47.92 24.59
C PHE A 581 41.89 48.86 25.63
N TRP A 582 43.20 48.75 25.89
CA TRP A 582 43.90 49.61 26.86
C TRP A 582 44.21 51.02 26.33
N CYS A 583 44.27 51.19 25.01
CA CYS A 583 44.47 52.50 24.37
C CYS A 583 43.55 52.66 23.15
N PRO A 584 42.34 53.22 23.32
CA PRO A 584 41.34 53.36 22.25
C PRO A 584 41.81 54.16 21.03
N PHE A 585 42.78 55.08 21.20
CA PHE A 585 43.36 55.84 20.08
C PHE A 585 44.08 54.95 19.05
N LEU A 586 44.54 53.76 19.45
CA LEU A 586 45.19 52.81 18.55
C LEU A 586 44.22 52.17 17.54
N ILE A 587 42.91 52.26 17.76
CA ILE A 587 41.89 51.74 16.82
C ILE A 587 41.90 52.52 15.51
N TYR A 588 42.21 53.82 15.54
CA TYR A 588 42.32 54.67 14.34
C TYR A 588 43.65 54.48 13.58
N THR A 589 44.50 53.57 14.05
CA THR A 589 45.76 53.20 13.36
C THR A 589 45.57 51.87 12.64
N ASN A 590 46.50 51.51 11.76
CA ASN A 590 46.51 50.22 11.05
C ASN A 590 46.79 48.99 11.97
N LEU A 591 46.61 49.12 13.29
CA LEU A 591 46.82 48.06 14.26
C LEU A 591 45.70 46.99 14.17
N ILE A 592 44.46 47.40 13.92
CA ILE A 592 43.31 46.50 13.74
C ILE A 592 42.89 46.58 12.27
N ALA A 593 42.84 45.44 11.60
CA ALA A 593 42.34 45.36 10.22
C ALA A 593 40.82 45.16 10.27
N PHE A 594 40.09 46.00 9.55
CA PHE A 594 38.65 45.86 9.35
C PHE A 594 38.41 45.23 7.99
N SER A 595 37.42 44.34 7.91
CA SER A 595 36.98 43.77 6.64
C SER A 595 36.36 44.89 5.80
N GLU A 596 36.80 45.04 4.55
CA GLU A 596 36.17 46.01 3.64
C GLU A 596 34.70 45.65 3.45
N GLU A 597 33.80 46.61 3.71
CA GLU A 597 32.42 46.52 3.24
C GLU A 597 32.46 46.35 1.71
N LYS A 598 32.17 45.14 1.22
CA LYS A 598 31.67 45.01 -0.14
C LYS A 598 30.35 45.77 -0.17
N GLN A 599 30.38 47.04 -0.59
CA GLN A 599 29.16 47.72 -1.00
C GLN A 599 28.44 46.80 -1.99
N PRO A 600 27.11 46.62 -1.87
CA PRO A 600 26.38 45.96 -2.93
C PRO A 600 26.64 46.79 -4.19
N LYS A 601 27.27 46.18 -5.21
CA LYS A 601 27.25 46.76 -6.54
C LYS A 601 25.79 47.06 -6.83
N ASN A 602 25.49 48.32 -7.16
CA ASN A 602 24.26 48.73 -7.80
C ASN A 602 24.15 47.99 -9.14
N GLU A 603 23.76 46.73 -9.10
CA GLU A 603 23.00 46.12 -10.17
C GLU A 603 21.55 46.33 -9.79
N THR A 604 20.96 47.33 -10.44
CA THR A 604 19.52 47.55 -10.50
C THR A 604 18.87 46.39 -11.26
N GLU A 605 19.00 45.17 -10.76
CA GLU A 605 18.02 44.13 -11.04
C GLU A 605 17.03 44.14 -9.89
N THR A 606 15.91 44.78 -10.15
CA THR A 606 14.67 44.68 -9.40
C THR A 606 14.57 43.30 -8.74
N PHE A 607 14.73 43.25 -7.42
CA PHE A 607 14.36 42.09 -6.60
C PHE A 607 12.85 41.85 -6.83
N LYS A 608 12.53 41.02 -7.81
CA LYS A 608 11.26 40.30 -7.84
C LYS A 608 11.46 39.12 -6.90
N GLU A 609 10.66 39.06 -5.84
CA GLU A 609 10.34 37.78 -5.21
C GLU A 609 10.05 36.77 -6.32
N PRO A 610 10.63 35.56 -6.31
CA PRO A 610 10.23 34.52 -7.24
C PRO A 610 8.89 33.94 -6.76
N ASP A 611 7.85 34.78 -6.75
CA ASP A 611 6.46 34.37 -6.62
C ASP A 611 5.97 34.00 -8.02
N SER A 612 6.50 32.91 -8.59
CA SER A 612 5.84 32.14 -9.64
C SER A 612 6.66 30.89 -9.98
N VAL A 613 5.93 29.76 -9.99
CA VAL A 613 6.32 28.42 -10.46
C VAL A 613 6.90 28.44 -11.89
N ASP A 614 6.65 29.49 -12.67
CA ASP A 614 7.16 29.63 -14.05
C ASP A 614 8.67 29.95 -14.13
N THR A 615 9.26 30.47 -13.04
CA THR A 615 10.70 30.82 -12.98
C THR A 615 11.58 29.58 -12.79
N GLU A 616 11.04 28.51 -12.20
CA GLU A 616 11.74 27.22 -12.10
C GLU A 616 11.74 26.48 -13.43
N ARG A 617 10.65 26.53 -14.22
CA ARG A 617 10.58 25.92 -15.56
C ARG A 617 11.58 26.50 -16.56
N THR A 618 11.89 27.80 -16.46
CA THR A 618 12.85 28.47 -17.36
C THR A 618 14.32 28.11 -17.04
N LEU A 619 14.64 27.77 -15.79
CA LEU A 619 15.95 27.24 -15.40
C LEU A 619 16.17 25.77 -15.80
N PHE A 620 15.09 24.99 -15.95
CA PHE A 620 15.18 23.63 -16.49
C PHE A 620 15.29 23.60 -18.02
N LEU A 621 14.59 24.49 -18.74
CA LEU A 621 14.65 24.56 -20.21
C LEU A 621 15.98 25.12 -20.76
N SER A 622 16.67 25.96 -19.99
CA SER A 622 17.97 26.51 -20.42
C SER A 622 19.14 25.51 -20.36
N LYS A 623 18.92 24.31 -19.81
CA LYS A 623 19.92 23.22 -19.79
C LYS A 623 19.85 22.27 -21.00
N GLU A 624 18.81 22.35 -21.83
CA GLU A 624 18.68 21.50 -23.03
C GLU A 624 19.34 22.09 -24.30
N GLU A 625 19.82 23.34 -24.29
CA GLU A 625 20.51 23.94 -25.45
C GLU A 625 22.04 23.72 -25.49
N TYR A 626 22.58 22.90 -24.57
CA TYR A 626 23.97 22.42 -24.67
C TYR A 626 24.03 20.90 -24.45
N ARG A 627 23.46 20.14 -25.39
CA ARG A 627 23.98 18.82 -25.76
C ARG A 627 23.61 18.40 -27.17
#